data_AF-A0A3P2RGQ4-F1
#
_entry.id   AF-A0A3P2RGQ4-F1
#
_cell.length_a   1.000
_cell.length_b   1.000
_cell.length_c   1.000
_cell.angle_alpha   90.00
_cell.angle_beta   90.00
_cell.angle_gamma   90.00
#
_symmetry.space_group_name_H-M   'P 1'
#
loop_
_entity.id
_entity.type
_entity.pdbx_description
1 polymer ?
#
loop_
_entity_poly.entity_id
_entity_poly.type
_entity_poly.pdbx_seq_one_letter_code
_entity_poly.pdbx_strand_id
1 'polypeptide(L)'
;MMQSYFTTWIELLLIVLVMPYVGAAVISAITKRTNQLIVNRFGNQAQFYFSFFGIIVHELSHAIMALIFRHKIDKISLVQKADVEQTLGYVSHAWNPKSLYQQLGNFFIGMGPLFGIGLAVWLTTYLCWPQLLTALLVLDASQLWMGVVWWHLLIWIMLCIQFCLALNLSRADW
;
A
#
# COMPACT_ATOMS: atom_id res chain seq x y z
N MET A 1 -33.35 16.65 -14.68
CA MET A 1 -31.97 17.16 -14.47
C MET A 1 -31.47 16.96 -13.04
N MET A 2 -32.16 17.42 -11.99
CA MET A 2 -31.66 17.33 -10.59
C MET A 2 -31.41 15.89 -10.10
N GLN A 3 -32.28 14.95 -10.48
CA GLN A 3 -32.16 13.53 -10.13
C GLN A 3 -30.95 12.83 -10.77
N SER A 4 -30.48 13.31 -11.93
CA SER A 4 -29.29 12.79 -12.61
C SER A 4 -28.00 13.22 -11.93
N TYR A 5 -27.94 14.42 -11.34
CA TYR A 5 -26.76 14.85 -10.58
C TYR A 5 -26.64 14.08 -9.26
N PHE A 6 -27.77 13.85 -8.58
CA PHE A 6 -27.78 13.10 -7.33
C PHE A 6 -27.27 11.66 -7.50
N THR A 7 -27.69 10.96 -8.57
CA THR A 7 -27.18 9.62 -8.88
C THR A 7 -25.69 9.63 -9.20
N THR A 8 -25.20 10.61 -9.98
CA THR A 8 -23.76 10.73 -10.28
C THR A 8 -22.93 11.00 -9.02
N TRP A 9 -23.41 11.82 -8.09
CA TRP A 9 -22.71 12.05 -6.81
C TRP A 9 -22.66 10.80 -5.94
N ILE A 10 -23.73 9.99 -5.92
CA ILE A 10 -23.75 8.70 -5.22
C ILE A 10 -22.78 7.72 -5.88
N GLU A 11 -22.80 7.61 -7.21
CA GLU A 11 -21.89 6.75 -7.96
C GLU A 11 -20.42 7.13 -7.71
N LEU A 12 -20.10 8.43 -7.72
CA LEU A 12 -18.76 8.93 -7.38
C LEU A 12 -18.38 8.56 -5.95
N LEU A 13 -19.27 8.73 -4.98
CA LEU A 13 -19.00 8.34 -3.58
C LEU A 13 -18.76 6.83 -3.45
N LEU A 14 -19.56 6.00 -4.13
CA LEU A 14 -19.37 4.54 -4.15
C LEU A 14 -18.05 4.15 -4.80
N ILE A 15 -17.70 4.76 -5.93
CA ILE A 15 -16.42 4.49 -6.62
C ILE A 15 -15.24 4.95 -5.77
N VAL A 16 -15.33 6.09 -5.08
CA VAL A 16 -14.21 6.63 -4.29
C VAL A 16 -14.05 5.93 -2.93
N LEU A 17 -15.13 5.44 -2.31
CA LEU A 17 -15.07 4.85 -0.98
C LEU A 17 -15.16 3.32 -0.99
N VAL A 18 -16.10 2.75 -1.75
CA VAL A 18 -16.38 1.30 -1.71
C VAL A 18 -15.37 0.53 -2.55
N MET A 19 -15.06 1.00 -3.77
CA MET A 19 -14.14 0.28 -4.66
C MET A 19 -12.73 0.13 -4.07
N PRO A 20 -12.08 1.18 -3.49
CA PRO A 20 -10.76 1.03 -2.91
C PRO A 20 -10.77 0.16 -1.66
N TYR A 21 -11.85 0.23 -0.86
CA TYR A 21 -12.00 -0.63 0.32
C TYR A 21 -12.11 -2.10 -0.06
N VAL A 22 -12.96 -2.43 -1.05
CA VAL A 22 -13.09 -3.80 -1.58
C VAL A 22 -11.78 -4.26 -2.21
N GLY A 23 -11.13 -3.40 -2.99
CA GLY A 23 -9.82 -3.68 -3.58
C GLY A 23 -8.77 -3.98 -2.52
N ALA A 24 -8.68 -3.15 -1.47
CA ALA A 24 -7.77 -3.35 -0.35
C ALA A 24 -8.06 -4.66 0.40
N ALA A 25 -9.33 -5.00 0.61
CA ALA A 25 -9.72 -6.26 1.24
C ALA A 25 -9.30 -7.48 0.40
N VAL A 26 -9.50 -7.42 -0.93
CA VAL A 26 -9.10 -8.49 -1.86
C VAL A 26 -7.58 -8.63 -1.89
N ILE A 27 -6.85 -7.52 -2.05
CA ILE A 27 -5.38 -7.51 -2.04
C ILE A 27 -4.86 -8.07 -0.72
N SER A 28 -5.39 -7.60 0.41
CA SER A 28 -5.02 -8.08 1.74
C SER A 28 -5.25 -9.58 1.91
N ALA A 29 -6.39 -10.11 1.43
CA ALA A 29 -6.69 -11.53 1.48
C ALA A 29 -5.70 -12.37 0.64
N ILE A 30 -5.36 -11.90 -0.56
CA ILE A 30 -4.37 -12.55 -1.43
C ILE A 30 -2.98 -12.50 -0.78
N THR A 31 -2.52 -11.32 -0.40
CA THR A 31 -1.19 -11.12 0.19
C THR A 31 -1.03 -11.90 1.49
N LYS A 32 -2.05 -11.95 2.35
CA LYS A 32 -2.02 -12.75 3.58
C LYS A 32 -1.85 -14.24 3.29
N ARG A 33 -2.56 -14.79 2.29
CA ARG A 33 -2.39 -16.20 1.87
C ARG A 33 -1.00 -16.44 1.29
N THR A 34 -0.50 -15.54 0.45
CA THR A 34 0.84 -15.63 -0.13
C THR A 34 1.91 -15.60 0.95
N ASN A 35 1.82 -14.68 1.92
CA ASN A 35 2.74 -14.58 3.03
C ASN A 35 2.70 -15.83 3.93
N GLN A 36 1.51 -16.41 4.18
CA GLN A 36 1.40 -17.69 4.89
C GLN A 36 2.13 -18.82 4.15
N LEU A 37 2.00 -18.91 2.83
CA LEU A 37 2.71 -19.91 2.03
C LEU A 37 4.23 -19.70 2.07
N ILE A 38 4.69 -18.45 2.01
CA ILE A 38 6.11 -18.09 2.13
C ILE A 38 6.65 -18.50 3.50
N VAL A 39 5.94 -18.15 4.58
CA VAL A 39 6.31 -18.50 5.95
C VAL A 39 6.33 -20.01 6.17
N ASN A 40 5.32 -20.73 5.67
CA ASN A 40 5.26 -22.18 5.79
C ASN A 40 6.41 -22.90 5.06
N ARG A 41 6.93 -22.31 3.98
CA ARG A 41 8.00 -22.92 3.17
C ARG A 41 9.40 -22.51 3.60
N PHE A 42 9.60 -21.25 3.98
CA PHE A 42 10.91 -20.65 4.21
C PHE A 42 11.12 -20.20 5.67
N GLY A 43 10.13 -20.39 6.55
CA GLY A 43 10.16 -20.07 7.97
C GLY A 43 9.61 -18.69 8.32
N ASN A 44 9.43 -18.43 9.62
CA ASN A 44 8.77 -17.22 10.15
C ASN A 44 9.48 -15.90 9.80
N GLN A 45 10.77 -15.94 9.50
CA GLN A 45 11.53 -14.75 9.09
C GLN A 45 11.47 -14.50 7.58
N ALA A 46 10.88 -15.39 6.79
CA ALA A 46 10.87 -15.24 5.34
C ALA A 46 10.12 -13.98 4.90
N GLN A 47 8.94 -13.70 5.47
CA GLN A 47 8.17 -12.51 5.14
C GLN A 47 8.95 -11.21 5.39
N PHE A 48 9.77 -11.17 6.45
CA PHE A 48 10.66 -10.04 6.72
C PHE A 48 11.61 -9.77 5.54
N TYR A 49 12.24 -10.80 4.99
CA TYR A 49 13.19 -10.64 3.89
C TYR A 49 12.52 -10.34 2.56
N PHE A 50 11.36 -10.97 2.29
CA PHE A 50 10.64 -10.82 1.04
C PHE A 50 9.86 -9.50 0.94
N SER A 51 9.51 -8.88 2.07
CA SER A 51 8.70 -7.65 2.10
C SER A 51 9.41 -6.47 2.77
N PHE A 52 10.72 -6.57 3.06
CA PHE A 52 11.48 -5.59 3.86
C PHE A 52 11.23 -4.13 3.45
N PHE A 53 11.43 -3.79 2.18
CA PHE A 53 11.22 -2.42 1.70
C PHE A 53 9.74 -2.03 1.69
N GLY A 54 8.86 -3.00 1.43
CA GLY A 54 7.42 -2.79 1.50
C GLY A 54 6.93 -2.44 2.89
N ILE A 55 7.43 -3.12 3.93
CA ILE A 55 7.04 -2.87 5.32
C ILE A 55 7.46 -1.44 5.74
N ILE A 56 8.66 -1.00 5.36
CA ILE A 56 9.11 0.38 5.63
C ILE A 56 8.13 1.39 5.01
N VAL A 57 7.79 1.22 3.74
CA VAL A 57 6.85 2.12 3.04
C VAL A 57 5.46 2.04 3.66
N HIS A 58 5.00 0.85 4.04
CA HIS A 58 3.72 0.60 4.69
C HIS A 58 3.60 1.39 5.99
N GLU A 59 4.52 1.20 6.93
CA GLU A 59 4.50 1.88 8.23
C GLU A 59 4.73 3.40 8.08
N LEU A 60 5.59 3.81 7.14
CA LEU A 60 5.78 5.23 6.87
C LEU A 60 4.50 5.89 6.34
N SER A 61 3.69 5.15 5.58
CA SER A 61 2.41 5.65 5.06
C SER A 61 1.42 5.92 6.19
N HIS A 62 1.35 5.02 7.18
CA HIS A 62 0.58 5.24 8.40
C HIS A 62 1.05 6.48 9.15
N ALA A 63 2.36 6.61 9.35
CA ALA A 63 2.95 7.76 10.04
C ALA A 63 2.66 9.09 9.32
N ILE A 64 2.80 9.13 7.99
CA ILE A 64 2.51 10.33 7.19
C ILE A 64 1.03 10.71 7.31
N MET A 65 0.11 9.75 7.19
CA MET A 65 -1.32 10.01 7.35
C MET A 65 -1.65 10.46 8.78
N ALA A 66 -1.05 9.84 9.80
CA ALA A 66 -1.22 10.25 11.19
C ALA A 66 -0.81 11.72 11.40
N LEU A 67 0.29 12.17 10.79
CA LEU A 67 0.71 13.57 10.84
C LEU A 67 -0.26 14.51 10.13
N ILE A 68 -0.73 14.14 8.93
CA ILE A 68 -1.71 14.93 8.16
C ILE A 68 -2.98 15.14 9.00
N PHE A 69 -3.51 14.08 9.60
CA PHE A 69 -4.71 14.13 10.42
C PHE A 69 -4.48 14.60 11.86
N ARG A 70 -3.25 15.06 12.19
CA ARG A 70 -2.87 15.60 13.51
C ARG A 70 -3.07 14.60 14.65
N HIS A 71 -2.86 13.32 14.38
CA HIS A 71 -2.74 12.31 15.42
C HIS A 71 -1.41 12.47 16.13
N LYS A 72 -1.38 12.16 17.41
CA LYS A 72 -0.15 12.12 18.18
C LYS A 72 0.48 10.74 17.99
N ILE A 73 1.63 10.66 17.34
CA ILE A 73 2.38 9.42 17.23
C ILE A 73 3.11 9.17 18.56
N ASP A 74 2.85 8.04 19.19
CA ASP A 74 3.48 7.66 20.46
C ASP A 74 4.71 6.76 20.23
N LYS A 75 4.65 5.85 19.24
CA LYS A 75 5.75 4.94 18.88
C LYS A 75 5.72 4.59 17.39
N ILE A 76 6.90 4.45 16.80
CA ILE A 76 7.08 3.94 15.43
C ILE A 76 8.12 2.82 15.47
N SER A 77 7.79 1.69 14.85
CA SER A 77 8.70 0.61 14.51
C SER A 77 8.54 0.33 13.02
N LEU A 78 9.41 0.89 12.18
CA LEU A 78 9.27 0.76 10.73
C LEU A 78 9.49 -0.68 10.27
N VAL A 79 10.42 -1.38 10.91
CA VAL A 79 10.69 -2.80 10.68
C VAL A 79 11.18 -3.43 11.98
N GLN A 80 10.66 -4.60 12.30
CA GLN A 80 11.12 -5.46 13.38
C GLN A 80 11.09 -6.93 12.95
N LYS A 81 11.84 -7.78 13.67
CA LYS A 81 11.72 -9.23 13.48
C LYS A 81 10.31 -9.66 13.87
N ALA A 82 9.79 -10.67 13.16
CA ALA A 82 8.45 -11.20 13.43
C ALA A 82 8.31 -11.57 14.91
N ASP A 83 7.39 -10.91 15.60
CA ASP A 83 7.04 -11.22 16.98
C ASP A 83 6.06 -12.41 17.04
N VAL A 84 5.53 -12.69 18.24
CA VAL A 84 4.58 -13.78 18.48
C VAL A 84 3.32 -13.64 17.62
N GLU A 85 2.94 -12.40 17.26
CA GLU A 85 1.78 -12.10 16.41
C GLU A 85 2.14 -11.94 14.92
N GLN A 86 3.39 -12.19 14.54
CA GLN A 86 3.93 -11.96 13.19
C GLN A 86 3.85 -10.48 12.75
N THR A 87 3.94 -9.56 13.70
CA THR A 87 4.00 -8.12 13.44
C THR A 87 5.41 -7.74 13.00
N LEU A 88 5.53 -7.20 11.79
CA LEU A 88 6.81 -6.83 11.17
C LEU A 88 7.11 -5.34 11.24
N GLY A 89 6.15 -4.53 11.68
CA GLY A 89 6.24 -3.08 11.88
C GLY A 89 4.95 -2.59 12.55
N TYR A 90 4.98 -1.39 13.13
CA TYR A 90 3.77 -0.74 13.64
C TYR A 90 3.97 0.78 13.83
N VAL A 91 2.87 1.52 13.73
CA VAL A 91 2.77 2.93 14.15
C VAL A 91 1.67 3.07 15.20
N SER A 92 2.06 3.31 16.45
CA SER A 92 1.11 3.60 17.53
C SER A 92 0.79 5.09 17.55
N HIS A 93 -0.48 5.43 17.46
CA HIS A 93 -0.93 6.83 17.51
C HIS A 93 -2.20 7.00 18.35
N ALA A 94 -2.36 8.19 18.93
CA ALA A 94 -3.54 8.61 19.67
C ALA A 94 -4.23 9.78 18.98
N TRP A 95 -5.57 9.81 19.08
CA TRP A 95 -6.40 10.87 18.55
C TRP A 95 -7.42 11.37 19.58
N ASN A 96 -7.92 12.59 19.37
CA ASN A 96 -9.00 13.18 20.14
C ASN A 96 -10.36 12.71 19.58
N PRO A 97 -11.13 11.89 20.32
CA PRO A 97 -12.42 11.40 19.85
C PRO A 97 -13.47 12.51 19.71
N LYS A 98 -13.23 13.72 20.22
CA LYS A 98 -14.12 14.87 20.02
C LYS A 98 -13.86 15.60 18.70
N SER A 99 -12.76 15.31 18.01
CA SER A 99 -12.41 15.94 16.73
C SER A 99 -12.85 15.09 15.56
N LEU A 100 -13.83 15.56 14.79
CA LEU A 100 -14.29 14.89 13.56
C LEU A 100 -13.15 14.75 12.53
N TYR A 101 -12.24 15.73 12.47
CA TYR A 101 -11.10 15.67 11.57
C TYR A 101 -10.17 14.49 11.88
N GLN A 102 -9.88 14.26 13.17
CA GLN A 102 -9.03 13.14 13.58
C GLN A 102 -9.77 11.80 13.48
N GLN A 103 -11.08 11.77 13.80
CA GLN A 103 -11.87 10.56 13.59
C GLN A 103 -11.89 10.12 12.12
N LEU A 104 -12.04 11.08 11.20
CA LEU A 104 -11.93 10.82 9.76
C LEU A 104 -10.53 10.33 9.38
N GLY A 105 -9.50 10.81 10.08
CA GLY A 105 -8.12 10.37 9.92
C GLY A 105 -7.91 8.88 10.09
N ASN A 106 -8.62 8.21 11.01
CA ASN A 106 -8.51 6.75 11.18
C ASN A 106 -8.73 5.97 9.87
N PHE A 107 -9.71 6.40 9.06
CA PHE A 107 -9.99 5.77 7.78
C PHE A 107 -8.84 5.95 6.79
N PHE A 108 -8.30 7.16 6.68
CA PHE A 108 -7.20 7.46 5.75
C PHE A 108 -5.86 6.90 6.21
N ILE A 109 -5.63 6.79 7.52
CA ILE A 109 -4.45 6.12 8.08
C ILE A 109 -4.51 4.64 7.70
N GLY A 110 -5.63 3.95 7.96
CA GLY A 110 -5.79 2.54 7.56
C GLY A 110 -5.63 2.29 6.05
N MET A 111 -6.00 3.26 5.19
CA MET A 111 -5.76 3.20 3.75
C MET A 111 -4.38 3.74 3.30
N GLY A 112 -3.63 4.38 4.19
CA GLY A 112 -2.36 5.05 3.91
C GLY A 112 -1.40 4.16 3.12
N PRO A 113 -1.15 2.91 3.57
CA PRO A 113 -0.26 2.00 2.86
C PRO A 113 -0.64 1.72 1.40
N LEU A 114 -1.94 1.69 1.06
CA LEU A 114 -2.39 1.51 -0.32
C LEU A 114 -1.83 2.64 -1.22
N PHE A 115 -1.89 3.88 -0.75
CA PHE A 115 -1.39 5.04 -1.48
C PHE A 115 0.14 5.09 -1.50
N GLY A 116 0.79 4.82 -0.37
CA GLY A 116 2.25 4.87 -0.30
C GLY A 116 2.93 3.76 -1.11
N ILE A 117 2.42 2.54 -1.05
CA ILE A 117 2.90 1.43 -1.88
C ILE A 117 2.57 1.68 -3.36
N GLY A 118 1.37 2.18 -3.67
CA GLY A 118 1.01 2.58 -5.04
C GLY A 118 1.98 3.62 -5.62
N LEU A 119 2.34 4.64 -4.83
CA LEU A 119 3.33 5.64 -5.21
C LEU A 119 4.73 5.03 -5.37
N ALA A 120 5.14 4.13 -4.47
CA ALA A 120 6.44 3.46 -4.56
C ALA A 120 6.56 2.57 -5.80
N VAL A 121 5.50 1.83 -6.15
CA VAL A 121 5.42 1.04 -7.39
C VAL A 121 5.46 1.97 -8.62
N TRP A 122 4.71 3.06 -8.61
CA TRP A 122 4.75 4.03 -9.71
C TRP A 122 6.15 4.62 -9.89
N LEU A 123 6.80 5.07 -8.80
CA LEU A 123 8.14 5.65 -8.84
C LEU A 123 9.17 4.64 -9.33
N THR A 124 9.10 3.40 -8.85
CA THR A 124 9.99 2.33 -9.30
C THR A 124 9.77 2.01 -10.78
N THR A 125 8.53 2.04 -11.25
CA THR A 125 8.21 1.88 -12.68
C THR A 125 8.77 3.04 -13.51
N TYR A 126 8.61 4.27 -13.04
CA TYR A 126 9.15 5.45 -13.70
C TYR A 126 10.68 5.39 -13.84
N LEU A 127 11.37 4.91 -12.81
CA LEU A 127 12.84 4.83 -12.80
C LEU A 127 13.38 3.63 -13.60
N CYS A 128 12.72 2.46 -13.50
CA CYS A 128 13.27 1.22 -14.03
C CYS A 128 12.65 0.77 -15.37
N TRP A 129 11.42 1.18 -15.66
CA TRP A 129 10.72 0.82 -16.89
C TRP A 129 9.77 1.93 -17.37
N PRO A 130 10.29 3.15 -17.66
CA PRO A 130 9.47 4.29 -18.05
C PRO A 130 8.63 4.02 -19.31
N GLN A 131 9.11 3.16 -20.21
CA GLN A 131 8.39 2.75 -21.42
C GLN A 131 7.03 2.11 -21.09
N LEU A 132 6.90 1.42 -19.96
CA LEU A 132 5.62 0.87 -19.52
C LEU A 132 4.61 2.00 -19.23
N LEU A 133 5.04 3.08 -18.58
CA LEU A 133 4.18 4.22 -18.32
C LEU A 133 3.80 4.95 -19.61
N THR A 134 4.76 5.16 -20.52
CA THR A 134 4.48 5.78 -21.83
C THR A 134 3.52 4.93 -22.65
N ALA A 135 3.70 3.61 -22.68
CA ALA A 135 2.83 2.69 -23.39
C ALA A 135 1.39 2.73 -22.84
N LEU A 136 1.22 2.79 -21.52
CA LEU A 136 -0.09 2.95 -20.89
C LEU A 136 -0.73 4.30 -21.19
N LEU A 137 0.05 5.38 -21.24
CA LEU A 137 -0.45 6.73 -21.52
C LEU A 137 -0.88 6.91 -22.98
N VAL A 138 -0.13 6.35 -23.93
CA VAL A 138 -0.40 6.47 -25.37
C VAL A 138 -1.30 5.33 -25.89
N LEU A 139 -1.55 4.31 -25.05
CA LEU A 139 -2.26 3.08 -25.42
C LEU A 139 -1.60 2.36 -26.60
N ASP A 140 -0.27 2.37 -26.66
CA ASP A 140 0.54 1.71 -27.68
C ASP A 140 1.71 0.96 -27.05
N ALA A 141 1.81 -0.33 -27.33
CA ALA A 141 2.86 -1.20 -26.80
C ALA A 141 4.09 -1.32 -27.74
N SER A 142 4.08 -0.67 -28.91
CA SER A 142 5.12 -0.82 -29.93
C SER A 142 6.54 -0.50 -29.41
N GLN A 143 6.66 0.47 -28.50
CA GLN A 143 7.93 0.91 -27.92
C GLN A 143 8.24 0.29 -26.55
N LEU A 144 7.43 -0.66 -26.06
CA LEU A 144 7.50 -1.15 -24.66
C LEU A 144 8.88 -1.69 -24.27
N TRP A 145 9.55 -2.36 -25.21
CA TRP A 145 10.83 -3.02 -24.98
C TRP A 145 12.03 -2.23 -25.53
N MET A 146 11.78 -1.09 -26.15
CA MET A 146 12.82 -0.32 -26.82
C MET A 146 13.73 0.38 -25.80
N GLY A 147 15.01 0.05 -25.84
CA GLY A 147 16.02 0.62 -24.95
C GLY A 147 15.91 0.16 -23.49
N VAL A 148 15.17 -0.92 -23.22
CA VAL A 148 15.04 -1.45 -21.85
C VAL A 148 16.33 -2.14 -21.42
N VAL A 149 16.83 -1.73 -20.27
CA VAL A 149 18.02 -2.31 -19.65
C VAL A 149 17.58 -3.47 -18.75
N TRP A 150 17.98 -4.70 -19.10
CA TRP A 150 17.50 -5.93 -18.47
C TRP A 150 17.65 -5.97 -16.94
N TRP A 151 18.73 -5.41 -16.38
CA TRP A 151 18.94 -5.41 -14.93
C TRP A 151 18.04 -4.41 -14.20
N HIS A 152 17.58 -3.33 -14.87
CA HIS A 152 16.57 -2.44 -14.29
C HIS A 152 15.24 -3.19 -14.14
N LEU A 153 14.88 -4.06 -15.10
CA LEU A 153 13.69 -4.92 -14.96
C LEU A 153 13.80 -5.87 -13.76
N LEU A 154 14.98 -6.42 -13.49
CA LEU A 154 15.18 -7.27 -12.30
C LEU A 154 14.96 -6.49 -11.00
N ILE A 155 15.51 -5.28 -10.91
CA ILE A 155 15.29 -4.39 -9.77
C ILE A 155 13.80 -4.04 -9.64
N TRP A 156 13.16 -3.71 -10.75
CA TRP A 156 11.73 -3.40 -10.80
C TRP A 156 10.88 -4.56 -10.29
N ILE A 157 11.09 -5.78 -10.82
CA ILE A 157 10.36 -6.98 -10.39
C ILE A 157 10.58 -7.23 -8.89
N MET A 158 11.83 -7.18 -8.43
CA MET A 158 12.17 -7.42 -7.03
C MET A 158 11.45 -6.44 -6.11
N LEU A 159 11.51 -5.14 -6.40
CA LEU A 159 10.88 -4.11 -5.59
C LEU A 159 9.35 -4.18 -5.65
N CYS A 160 8.76 -4.42 -6.83
CA CYS A 160 7.32 -4.63 -6.96
C CYS A 160 6.83 -5.81 -6.12
N ILE A 161 7.57 -6.92 -6.10
CA ILE A 161 7.24 -8.05 -5.22
C ILE A 161 7.30 -7.63 -3.75
N GLN A 162 8.38 -6.95 -3.33
CA GLN A 162 8.52 -6.50 -1.94
C GLN A 162 7.38 -5.58 -1.50
N PHE A 163 7.00 -4.63 -2.35
CA PHE A 163 5.92 -3.70 -2.06
C PHE A 163 4.56 -4.40 -2.02
N CYS A 164 4.24 -5.25 -3.00
CA CYS A 164 2.96 -5.96 -3.05
C CYS A 164 2.78 -6.95 -1.89
N LEU A 165 3.87 -7.59 -1.43
CA LEU A 165 3.82 -8.51 -0.29
C LEU A 165 3.65 -7.81 1.06
N ALA A 166 3.79 -6.48 1.13
CA ALA A 166 3.54 -5.70 2.34
C ALA A 166 2.10 -5.19 2.45
N LEU A 167 1.27 -5.27 1.38
CA LEU A 167 -0.11 -4.74 1.36
C LEU A 167 -1.13 -5.51 2.24
N ASN A 168 -0.70 -6.48 3.04
CA ASN A 168 -1.62 -7.18 3.93
C ASN A 168 -2.03 -6.28 5.11
N LEU A 169 -3.33 -6.18 5.35
CA LEU A 169 -3.84 -5.52 6.54
C LEU A 169 -3.60 -6.39 7.78
N SER A 170 -2.88 -5.85 8.75
CA SER A 170 -2.58 -6.44 10.05
C SER A 170 -3.41 -5.79 11.16
N ARG A 171 -3.43 -6.40 12.35
CA ARG A 171 -4.12 -5.81 13.50
C ARG A 171 -3.51 -4.49 13.99
N ALA A 172 -2.29 -4.16 13.55
CA ALA A 172 -1.59 -2.94 13.92
C ALA A 172 -1.90 -1.75 13.00
N ASP A 173 -2.67 -1.96 11.91
CA ASP A 173 -2.94 -0.95 10.89
C ASP A 173 -4.13 -0.03 11.18
N TRP A 174 -4.80 -0.19 12.33
CA TRP A 174 -6.04 0.52 12.70
C TRP A 174 -6.08 0.99 14.14
#